data_AF-A0A843JNG9-F1
#
_entry.id   AF-A0A843JNG9-F1
#
_cell.length_a   1.000
_cell.length_b   1.000
_cell.length_c   1.000
_cell.angle_alpha   90.00
_cell.angle_beta   90.00
_cell.angle_gamma   90.00
#
_symmetry.space_group_name_H-M   'P 1'
#
loop_
_entity.id
_entity.type
_entity.pdbx_description
1 polymer ?
#
loop_
_entity_poly.entity_id
_entity_poly.type
_entity_poly.pdbx_seq_one_letter_code
_entity_poly.pdbx_strand_id
1 'polypeptide(L)' 'MAEVRKCSFCYREIEPGTGKMFVKKDGTVLNFCTN' A
#
# COMPACT_ATOMS: atom_id res chain seq x y z
N MET A 1 -15.26 0.13 7.76
CA MET A 1 -14.09 -0.19 8.60
C MET A 1 -12.88 -0.11 7.70
N ALA A 2 -11.96 0.82 7.95
CA ALA A 2 -10.86 1.04 7.03
C ALA A 2 -9.69 0.13 7.40
N GLU A 3 -9.28 -0.71 6.46
CA GLU A 3 -8.21 -1.69 6.64
C GLU A 3 -6.85 -0.98 6.69
N VAL A 4 -6.10 -1.17 7.79
CA VAL A 4 -4.72 -0.69 7.90
C VAL A 4 -3.84 -1.61 7.05
N ARG A 5 -3.27 -1.07 5.98
CA ARG A 5 -2.35 -1.82 5.10
C ARG A 5 -0.91 -1.50 5.45
N LYS A 6 0.00 -2.44 5.25
CA LYS A 6 1.44 -2.19 5.41
C LYS A 6 2.08 -1.82 4.08
N CYS A 7 2.97 -0.83 4.10
CA CYS A 7 3.79 -0.46 2.96
C CYS A 7 4.76 -1.60 2.62
N SER A 8 4.77 -2.05 1.37
CA SER A 8 5.66 -3.14 0.91
C SER A 8 7.13 -2.73 0.80
N PHE A 9 7.43 -1.43 0.87
CA PHE A 9 8.80 -0.89 0.85
C PHE A 9 9.29 -0.48 2.23
N CYS A 10 8.45 0.27 2.93
CA CYS A 10 8.76 0.99 4.15
C CYS A 10 8.44 0.18 5.41
N TYR A 11 7.63 -0.88 5.28
CA TYR A 11 7.03 -1.66 6.38
C TYR A 11 6.21 -0.85 7.39
N ARG A 12 5.97 0.44 7.12
CA ARG A 12 5.11 1.31 7.92
C ARG A 12 3.64 1.02 7.65
N GLU A 13 2.82 1.30 8.65
CA GLU A 13 1.37 1.28 8.53
C GLU A 13 0.92 2.45 7.64
N ILE A 14 0.05 2.14 6.68
CA ILE A 14 -0.57 3.08 5.78
C ILE A 14 -1.88 3.49 6.43
N GLU A 15 -1.99 4.78 6.73
CA GLU A 15 -3.24 5.34 7.23
C GLU A 15 -4.36 5.14 6.19
N PRO A 16 -5.54 4.69 6.64
CA PRO A 16 -6.66 4.45 5.74
C PRO A 16 -7.08 5.73 5.03
N GLY A 17 -7.18 5.66 3.70
CA GLY A 17 -7.49 6.82 2.84
C GLY A 17 -6.24 7.50 2.25
N THR A 18 -5.04 7.03 2.60
CA THR A 18 -3.76 7.57 2.11
C THR A 18 -2.95 6.48 1.39
N GLY A 19 -2.05 6.89 0.49
CA GLY A 19 -1.13 5.99 -0.21
C GLY A 19 -1.52 5.67 -1.65
N LYS A 20 -0.72 4.84 -2.31
CA LYS A 20 -0.95 4.35 -3.68
C LYS A 20 -0.92 2.84 -3.73
N MET A 21 -1.88 2.26 -4.45
CA MET A 21 -1.89 0.85 -4.79
C MET A 21 -1.35 0.69 -6.21
N PHE A 22 -0.29 -0.10 -6.35
CA PHE A 22 0.31 -0.42 -7.64
C PHE A 22 0.13 -1.90 -7.92
N VAL A 23 -0.50 -2.21 -9.06
CA VAL A 23 -0.74 -3.58 -9.49
C VAL A 23 0.22 -3.88 -10.63
N LYS A 24 1.13 -4.84 -10.42
CA LYS A 24 2.06 -5.31 -11.46
C LYS A 24 1.30 -6.12 -12.52
N LYS A 25 1.86 -6.21 -13.73
CA LYS A 25 1.34 -7.05 -14.82
C LYS A 25 1.14 -8.51 -14.39
N ASP A 26 1.99 -9.01 -13.50
CA ASP A 26 1.95 -10.37 -12.94
C ASP A 26 0.87 -10.57 -11.86
N GLY A 27 0.05 -9.54 -11.57
CA GLY A 27 -1.03 -9.60 -10.57
C GLY A 27 -0.57 -9.30 -9.13
N THR A 28 0.71 -9.02 -8.90
CA THR A 28 1.18 -8.65 -7.57
C THR A 28 0.72 -7.24 -7.20
N VAL A 29 0.11 -7.10 -6.01
CA VAL A 29 -0.30 -5.80 -5.46
C VAL A 29 0.77 -5.28 -4.51
N LEU A 30 1.26 -4.07 -4.78
CA LEU A 30 2.20 -3.34 -3.92
C LEU A 30 1.49 -2.11 -3.36
N ASN A 31 1.58 -1.91 -2.05
CA ASN A 31 1.05 -0.72 -1.39
C ASN A 31 2.20 0.21 -1.00
N PHE A 32 2.08 1.48 -1.35
CA PHE A 32 3.07 2.52 -1.11
C PHE A 32 2.46 3.60 -0.21
N CYS A 33 3.15 3.93 0.90
CA CYS A 33 2.64 4.93 1.86
C CYS A 33 2.92 6.39 1.45
N THR A 34 4.00 6.64 0.71
CA THR A 34 4.41 7.98 0.25
C THR A 34 5.03 7.87 -1.14
N ASN A 35 5.13 8.99 -1.87
CA ASN A 35 5.83 9.05 -3.16
C ASN A 35 7.34 8.83 -3.01
#